data_AF-A0A4Q7MAZ4-F1
#
_entry.id   AF-A0A4Q7MAZ4-F1
#
_cell.length_a   1.000
_cell.length_b   1.000
_cell.length_c   1.000
_cell.angle_alpha   90.00
_cell.angle_beta   90.00
_cell.angle_gamma   90.00
#
_symmetry.space_group_name_H-M   'P 1'
#
loop_
_entity.id
_entity.type
_entity.pdbx_description
1 polymer ?
#
loop_
_entity_poly.entity_id
_entity_poly.type
_entity_poly.pdbx_seq_one_letter_code
_entity_poly.pdbx_strand_id
1 'polypeptide(L)' 'MDTQDAPIQDGSDEATNAEKIAGLAQQMRADADAGIVDDLRGMARQRLEEAQLPTDEATVDQVVGGIRPS' A
#
# COMPACT_ATOMS: atom_id res chain seq x y z
N MET A 1 -22.82 9.84 36.62
CA MET A 1 -21.56 9.29 37.17
C MET A 1 -21.88 7.85 37.51
N ASP A 2 -21.36 6.83 36.83
CA ASP A 2 -20.12 6.76 36.09
C ASP A 2 -20.18 5.73 34.94
N THR A 3 -19.56 6.17 33.85
CA THR A 3 -18.79 5.45 32.83
C THR A 3 -19.30 4.11 32.31
N GLN A 4 -19.93 4.19 31.14
CA GLN A 4 -19.96 3.08 30.18
C GLN A 4 -18.51 2.74 29.81
N ASP A 5 -17.92 1.76 30.49
CA ASP A 5 -16.77 1.02 29.99
C ASP A 5 -17.26 0.04 28.91
N ALA A 6 -17.75 0.58 27.80
CA ALA A 6 -17.70 -0.21 26.57
C ALA A 6 -16.21 -0.36 26.25
N PRO A 7 -15.68 -1.59 26.06
CA PRO A 7 -14.38 -1.72 25.44
C PRO A 7 -14.50 -1.03 24.09
N ILE A 8 -13.77 0.06 23.91
CA ILE A 8 -13.40 0.49 22.57
C ILE A 8 -12.50 -0.65 22.08
N GLN A 9 -13.12 -1.70 21.52
CA GLN A 9 -12.46 -2.53 20.55
C GLN A 9 -12.13 -1.57 19.42
N ASP A 10 -10.90 -1.06 19.47
CA ASP A 10 -10.28 -0.34 18.38
C ASP A 10 -10.13 -1.35 17.24
N GLY A 11 -11.23 -1.56 16.52
CA GLY A 11 -11.31 -2.34 15.29
C GLY A 11 -10.70 -1.53 14.16
N SER A 12 -9.46 -1.10 14.35
CA SER A 12 -8.64 -0.52 13.31
C SER A 12 -7.48 -1.49 13.14
N ASP A 13 -7.65 -2.45 12.22
CA ASP A 13 -6.56 -3.22 11.62
C ASP A 13 -5.61 -2.22 10.96
N GLU A 14 -4.76 -1.59 11.77
CA GLU A 14 -3.77 -0.64 11.30
C GLU A 14 -2.63 -1.45 10.71
N ALA A 15 -2.87 -2.00 9.50
CA ALA A 15 -1.84 -2.64 8.71
C ALA A 15 -0.63 -1.71 8.69
N THR A 16 0.51 -2.24 9.11
CA THR A 16 1.77 -1.50 9.11
C THR A 16 2.04 -0.97 7.72
N ASN A 17 2.82 0.11 7.60
CA ASN A 17 3.17 0.66 6.28
C ASN A 17 3.77 -0.41 5.36
N ALA A 18 4.51 -1.38 5.91
CA ALA A 18 5.05 -2.50 5.17
C ALA A 18 3.96 -3.43 4.59
N GLU A 19 2.91 -3.73 5.35
CA GLU A 19 1.78 -4.55 4.88
C GLU A 19 0.96 -3.83 3.82
N LYS A 20 0.77 -2.51 3.98
CA LYS A 20 0.10 -1.67 2.97
C LYS A 20 0.92 -1.61 1.67
N ILE A 21 2.23 -1.45 1.76
CA ILE A 21 3.17 -1.47 0.62
C ILE A 21 3.11 -2.83 -0.11
N ALA A 22 3.12 -3.94 0.64
CA ALA A 22 3.03 -5.27 0.06
C ALA A 22 1.69 -5.51 -0.67
N GLY A 23 0.58 -5.05 -0.09
CA GLY A 23 -0.74 -5.10 -0.73
C GLY A 23 -0.81 -4.29 -2.03
N LEU A 24 -0.24 -3.07 -2.02
CA LEU A 24 -0.14 -2.23 -3.21
C LEU A 24 0.68 -2.89 -4.32
N ALA A 25 1.82 -3.48 -3.99
CA ALA A 25 2.64 -4.20 -4.96
C ALA A 25 1.91 -5.38 -5.60
N GLN A 26 1.10 -6.13 -4.83
CA GLN A 26 0.28 -7.22 -5.37
C GLN A 26 -0.80 -6.74 -6.33
N GLN A 27 -1.50 -5.64 -5.98
CA GLN A 27 -2.52 -5.04 -6.86
C GLN A 27 -1.90 -4.54 -8.16
N MET A 28 -0.79 -3.81 -8.08
CA MET A 28 -0.09 -3.30 -9.24
C MET A 28 0.48 -4.41 -10.12
N ARG A 29 0.86 -5.55 -9.54
CA ARG A 29 1.28 -6.72 -10.30
C ARG A 29 0.16 -7.29 -11.17
N ALA A 30 -1.06 -7.37 -10.64
CA ALA A 30 -2.21 -7.80 -11.43
C ALA A 30 -2.50 -6.82 -12.59
N ASP A 31 -2.41 -5.51 -12.33
CA ASP A 31 -2.58 -4.47 -13.35
C ASP A 31 -1.49 -4.56 -14.44
N ALA A 32 -0.23 -4.82 -14.04
CA ALA A 32 0.91 -4.97 -14.94
C ALA A 32 0.82 -6.24 -15.80
N ASP A 33 0.43 -7.38 -15.21
CA ASP A 33 0.25 -8.65 -15.91
C ASP A 33 -0.91 -8.58 -16.93
N ALA A 34 -1.89 -7.70 -16.69
CA ALA A 34 -2.96 -7.41 -17.65
C ALA A 34 -2.52 -6.48 -18.81
N GLY A 35 -1.27 -5.99 -18.79
CA GLY A 35 -0.72 -5.09 -19.81
C GLY A 35 -1.34 -3.69 -19.81
N ILE A 36 -1.94 -3.27 -18.69
CA ILE A 36 -2.68 -2.00 -18.56
C ILE A 36 -1.75 -0.84 -18.15
N VAL A 37 -0.50 -1.15 -17.76
CA VAL A 37 0.41 -0.19 -17.13
C VAL A 37 1.66 0.06 -17.96
N ASP A 38 1.75 1.25 -18.55
CA ASP A 38 2.92 1.72 -19.30
C ASP A 38 4.03 2.29 -18.40
N ASP A 39 3.66 2.93 -17.27
CA ASP A 39 4.59 3.49 -16.29
C ASP A 39 4.31 2.98 -14.87
N LEU A 40 5.03 1.91 -14.50
CA LEU A 40 4.93 1.30 -13.17
C LEU A 40 5.40 2.24 -12.04
N ARG A 41 6.36 3.13 -12.30
CA ARG A 41 6.86 4.06 -11.27
C ARG A 41 5.87 5.19 -11.04
N GLY A 42 5.27 5.72 -12.10
CA GLY A 42 4.18 6.69 -12.02
C GLY A 42 2.99 6.14 -11.24
N MET A 43 2.56 4.92 -11.56
CA MET A 43 1.50 4.23 -10.82
C MET A 43 1.85 4.00 -9.35
N ALA A 44 3.09 3.56 -9.04
CA ALA A 44 3.51 3.33 -7.67
C ALA A 44 3.41 4.61 -6.83
N ARG A 45 3.91 5.73 -7.36
CA ARG A 45 3.83 7.03 -6.69
C ARG A 45 2.39 7.44 -6.42
N GLN A 46 1.52 7.36 -7.44
CA GLN A 46 0.11 7.73 -7.28
C GLN A 46 -0.57 6.90 -6.18
N ARG A 47 -0.38 5.58 -6.19
CA ARG A 47 -1.01 4.68 -5.22
C ARG A 47 -0.48 4.87 -3.80
N LEU A 48 0.83 5.17 -3.66
CA LEU A 48 1.42 5.52 -2.38
C LEU A 48 0.83 6.84 -1.84
N GLU A 49 0.65 7.84 -2.70
CA GLU A 49 0.03 9.13 -2.36
C GLU A 49 -1.43 8.95 -1.91
N GLU A 50 -2.22 8.16 -2.65
CA GLU A 50 -3.61 7.82 -2.33
C GLU A 50 -3.72 7.07 -0.99
N ALA A 51 -2.73 6.22 -0.68
CA ALA A 51 -2.65 5.48 0.57
C ALA A 51 -2.01 6.28 1.73
N GLN A 52 -1.65 7.55 1.50
CA GLN A 52 -0.94 8.40 2.47
C GLN A 52 0.38 7.77 2.97
N LEU A 53 1.06 7.03 2.10
CA LEU A 53 2.34 6.41 2.34
C LEU A 53 3.48 7.28 1.78
N PRO A 54 4.72 7.08 2.27
CA PRO A 54 5.89 7.76 1.72
C PRO A 54 6.05 7.52 0.21
N THR A 55 6.26 8.59 -0.55
CA THR A 55 6.47 8.56 -2.01
C THR A 55 7.93 8.77 -2.42
N ASP A 56 8.86 8.62 -1.47
CA ASP A 56 10.29 8.69 -1.72
C ASP A 56 10.77 7.56 -2.66
N GLU A 57 11.92 7.76 -3.31
CA GLU A 57 12.42 6.80 -4.31
C GLU A 57 12.65 5.40 -3.74
N ALA A 58 13.06 5.27 -2.47
CA ALA A 58 13.30 3.95 -1.87
C ALA A 58 11.99 3.17 -1.70
N THR A 59 10.92 3.86 -1.26
CA THR A 59 9.59 3.25 -1.12
C THR A 59 8.98 2.90 -2.47
N VAL A 60 9.13 3.77 -3.47
CA VAL A 60 8.70 3.49 -4.85
C VAL A 60 9.42 2.28 -5.42
N ASP A 61 10.73 2.18 -5.22
CA ASP A 61 11.53 1.04 -5.68
C ASP A 61 11.15 -0.26 -4.96
N GLN A 62 10.77 -0.19 -3.68
CA GLN A 62 10.27 -1.35 -2.94
C GLN A 62 8.95 -1.87 -3.53
N VAL A 63 8.01 -0.98 -3.86
CA VAL A 63 6.74 -1.36 -4.51
C VAL A 63 7.00 -1.95 -5.90
N VAL A 64 7.78 -1.25 -6.73
CA VAL A 64 8.08 -1.69 -8.11
C VAL A 64 8.87 -3.00 -8.14
N GLY A 65 9.81 -3.17 -7.21
CA GLY A 65 10.57 -4.40 -7.03
C GLY A 65 9.70 -5.59 -6.62
N GLY A 66 8.60 -5.36 -5.90
CA GLY A 66 7.62 -6.41 -5.57
C GLY A 66 6.78 -6.89 -6.76
N ILE A 67 6.73 -6.12 -7.85
CA ILE A 67 5.94 -6.44 -9.05
C ILE A 67 6.72 -7.35 -9.99
N ARG A 68 8.00 -7.06 -10.22
CA ARG A 68 8.85 -7.85 -11.13
C ARG A 68 9.51 -8.99 -10.36
N PRO A 69 9.29 -10.27 -10.73
CA PRO A 69 10.13 -11.34 -10.20
C PRO A 69 11.58 -11.06 -10.62
N SER A 70 12.49 -11.09 -9.65
CA SER A 70 13.93 -10.97 -9.86
C SER A 70 14.47 -12.09 -10.75
#